data_AF-A0A7D9IW95-F1
#
_entry.id   AF-A0A7D9IW95-F1
#
_cell.length_a   1.000
_cell.length_b   1.000
_cell.length_c   1.000
_cell.angle_alpha   90.00
_cell.angle_beta   90.00
_cell.angle_gamma   90.00
#
_symmetry.space_group_name_H-M   'P 1'
#
loop_
_entity.id
_entity.type
_entity.pdbx_description
1 polymer ?
#
loop_
_entity_poly.entity_id
_entity_poly.type
_entity_poly.pdbx_seq_one_letter_code
_entity_poly.pdbx_strand_id
1 'polypeptide(L)' 'MQEEDARYLKRRVKAGSIDVHPTEKAIIVNYELEATILGEMGDPMLGEKKECQK' A
#
# COMPACT_ATOMS: atom_id res chain seq x y z
N MET A 1 20.87 -4.08 -19.60
CA MET A 1 20.86 -4.65 -18.24
C MET A 1 20.93 -3.49 -17.27
N GLN A 2 19.80 -3.08 -16.71
CA GLN A 2 19.71 -2.24 -15.50
C GLN A 2 18.23 -2.25 -15.09
N GLU A 3 17.77 -3.43 -14.65
CA GLU A 3 16.44 -3.69 -14.08
C GLU A 3 16.51 -3.77 -12.54
N GLU A 4 17.48 -3.11 -11.90
CA GLU A 4 17.84 -3.38 -10.49
C GLU A 4 17.69 -2.20 -9.50
N ASP A 5 16.97 -1.12 -9.82
CA ASP A 5 16.89 0.04 -8.90
C ASP A 5 15.69 0.04 -7.92
N ALA A 6 14.89 -1.02 -7.87
CA ALA A 6 13.82 -1.17 -6.88
C ALA A 6 14.18 -2.26 -5.85
N ARG A 7 15.07 -1.93 -4.92
CA ARG A 7 15.63 -2.91 -3.99
C ARG A 7 14.73 -3.19 -2.77
N TYR A 8 13.84 -2.27 -2.41
CA TYR A 8 12.95 -2.41 -1.26
C TYR A 8 11.55 -1.82 -1.49
N LEU A 9 10.51 -2.61 -1.17
CA LEU A 9 9.12 -2.17 -1.10
C LEU A 9 8.76 -1.86 0.36
N LYS A 10 8.57 -0.58 0.69
CA LYS A 10 8.07 -0.19 2.01
C LYS A 10 6.54 -0.19 1.98
N ARG A 11 5.94 -1.15 2.66
CA ARG A 11 4.49 -1.25 2.84
C ARG A 11 4.07 -0.55 4.13
N ARG A 12 3.24 0.49 4.02
CA ARG A 12 2.59 1.15 5.16
C ARG A 12 1.11 0.82 5.15
N VAL A 13 0.63 0.29 6.26
CA VAL A 13 -0.80 0.07 6.49
C VAL A 13 -1.28 1.18 7.42
N LYS A 14 -2.28 1.96 7.00
CA LYS A 14 -2.99 2.89 7.87
C LYS A 14 -4.30 2.26 8.28
N ALA A 15 -4.52 2.16 9.59
CA ALA A 15 -5.81 1.71 10.11
C ALA A 15 -6.90 2.73 9.75
N GLY A 16 -8.03 2.25 9.24
CA GLY A 16 -9.25 3.03 9.01
C GLY A 16 -10.35 2.62 9.99
N SER A 17 -11.61 2.65 9.54
CA SER A 17 -12.76 2.28 10.37
C SER A 17 -12.96 0.77 10.47
N ILE A 18 -13.60 0.34 11.57
CA ILE A 18 -14.14 -1.00 11.73
C ILE A 18 -15.63 -0.84 11.97
N ASP A 19 -16.43 -1.35 11.05
CA ASP A 19 -17.88 -1.24 11.05
C ASP A 19 -18.53 -2.62 11.09
N VAL A 20 -19.77 -2.71 11.56
CA VAL A 20 -20.54 -3.96 11.54
C VAL A 20 -21.22 -4.09 10.18
N HIS A 21 -21.16 -5.27 9.55
CA HIS A 21 -21.84 -5.50 8.29
C HIS A 21 -23.37 -5.44 8.47
N PRO A 22 -24.11 -4.69 7.64
CA PRO A 22 -25.52 -4.36 7.91
C PRO A 22 -26.47 -5.57 7.92
N THR A 23 -26.11 -6.66 7.25
CA THR A 23 -26.98 -7.83 7.04
C THR A 23 -26.36 -9.16 7.43
N GLU A 24 -25.05 -9.20 7.67
CA GLU A 24 -24.33 -10.45 7.90
C GLU A 24 -23.61 -10.40 9.25
N LYS A 25 -23.33 -11.57 9.83
CA LYS A 25 -22.50 -11.67 11.04
C LYS A 25 -21.01 -11.50 10.67
N ALA A 26 -20.67 -10.30 10.21
CA ALA A 26 -19.34 -9.93 9.76
C ALA A 26 -19.01 -8.49 10.16
N ILE A 27 -17.73 -8.14 10.04
CA ILE A 27 -17.22 -6.78 10.23
C ILE A 27 -16.58 -6.29 8.93
N ILE A 28 -16.74 -5.01 8.64
CA ILE A 28 -16.08 -4.30 7.55
C ILE A 28 -14.85 -3.64 8.15
N VAL A 29 -13.67 -3.91 7.60
CA VAL A 29 -12.41 -3.30 8.02
C VAL A 29 -11.88 -2.44 6.88
N ASN A 30 -11.93 -1.14 7.06
CA ASN A 30 -11.34 -0.18 6.14
C ASN A 30 -9.88 0.07 6.55
N TYR A 31 -8.98 -0.01 5.59
CA TYR A 31 -7.58 0.34 5.79
C TYR A 31 -6.99 0.86 4.47
N GLU A 32 -5.99 1.72 4.58
CA GLU A 32 -5.25 2.20 3.42
C GLU A 32 -3.91 1.48 3.35
N LEU A 33 -3.56 1.06 2.14
CA LEU A 33 -2.27 0.46 1.84
C LEU A 33 -1.45 1.42 0.97
N GLU A 34 -0.36 1.91 1.51
CA GLU A 34 0.62 2.69 0.76
C GLU A 34 1.85 1.83 0.52
N ALA A 35 2.31 1.80 -0.73
CA ALA A 35 3.57 1.17 -1.10
C ALA A 35 4.50 2.24 -1.67
N THR A 36 5.71 2.33 -1.11
CA THR A 36 6.74 3.25 -1.60
C THR A 36 7.96 2.44 -2.02
N ILE A 37 8.41 2.67 -3.25
CA ILE A 37 9.65 2.11 -3.76
C ILE A 37 10.78 2.96 -3.18
N LEU A 38 11.70 2.33 -2.45
CA LEU A 38 12.88 3.00 -1.92
C LEU A 38 14.09 2.73 -2.82
N GLY A 39 14.85 3.78 -3.11
CA GLY A 39 16.13 3.68 -3.80
C GLY A 39 17.25 3.21 -2.86
N GLU A 40 18.47 3.08 -3.37
CA GLU A 40 19.60 2.48 -2.65
C GLU A 40 19.98 3.19 -1.33
N MET A 41 19.77 4.50 -1.23
CA MET A 41 20.03 5.27 -0.01
C MET A 41 18.81 5.37 0.95
N GLY A 42 17.71 4.66 0.64
CA GLY A 42 16.50 4.66 1.45
C GLY A 42 15.55 5.83 1.16
N ASP A 43 15.90 6.68 0.20
CA ASP A 43 15.05 7.77 -0.27
C ASP A 43 13.85 7.23 -1.09
N PRO A 44 12.65 7.81 -0.92
CA PRO A 44 11.49 7.44 -1.71
C PRO A 44 11.73 7.79 -3.17
N MET A 45 11.73 6.78 -4.05
CA MET A 45 11.67 7.04 -5.49
C MET A 45 10.26 7.55 -5.80
N LEU A 46 10.16 8.73 -6.40
CA LEU A 46 8.90 9.35 -6.82
C LEU A 46 8.31 8.54 -8.00
N GLY A 47 7.80 7.34 -7.72
CA GLY A 47 7.13 6.50 -8.69
C GLY A 47 5.69 6.94 -8.86
N GLU A 48 5.22 7.07 -10.10
CA GLU A 48 3.83 7.37 -10.43
C GLU A 48 2.87 6.51 -9.60
N LYS A 49 1.90 7.15 -8.94
CA LYS A 49 0.79 6.50 -8.24
C LYS A 49 0.00 5.68 -9.27
N LYS A 50 0.30 4.40 -9.40
CA LYS A 50 -0.56 3.47 -10.14
C LYS A 50 -1.75 3.11 -9.26
N GLU A 51 -2.90 3.70 -9.56
CA GLU A 51 -4.18 3.20 -9.07
C GLU A 51 -4.43 1.84 -9.75
N CYS A 52 -4.01 0.76 -9.09
CA CYS A 52 -4.38 -0.59 -9.51
C CYS A 52 -5.90 -0.75 -9.33
N GLN A 53 -6.63 -0.77 -10.43
CA GLN A 53 -8.00 -1.26 -10.47
C GLN A 53 -7.99 -2.79 -10.38
N LYS A 54 -8.91 -3.32 -9.58
CA LYS A 54 -9.01 -4.73 -9.21
C LYS A 54 -9.74 -5.55 -10.26
#